data_AF-A0A925NSW9-F1
#
_entry.id   AF-A0A925NSW9-F1
#
_cell.length_a   1.000
_cell.length_b   1.000
_cell.length_c   1.000
_cell.angle_alpha   90.00
_cell.angle_beta   90.00
_cell.angle_gamma   90.00
#
_symmetry.space_group_name_H-M   'P 1'
#
loop_
_entity.id
_entity.type
_entity.pdbx_description
1 polymer ?
#
loop_
_entity_poly.entity_id
_entity_poly.type
_entity_poly.pdbx_seq_one_letter_code
_entity_poly.pdbx_strand_id
1 'polypeptide(L)'
;MNFRQQLRAFTLIELLVVIAIIGILAAIVAPSLSQFKKGDTVAAATSQLLGGVARARQLAISQRTTVFMVFVPTNFWADSPYSGNAAAFTRLSGFPSELARMTNILEKQLTGYTYLSLRSVGDQPGNGSLRYMGKWQTLPDSAFIAPWKFSLRSDQTNFVQSHPVTGFQLSRNLPFPSE
;
A
#
# COMPACT_ATOMS: atom_id res chain seq x y z
N MET A 1 61.83 -25.40 -32.79
CA MET A 1 60.69 -26.09 -33.44
C MET A 1 59.42 -25.57 -32.80
N ASN A 2 58.70 -24.67 -33.47
CA ASN A 2 57.47 -24.07 -32.93
C ASN A 2 56.26 -24.87 -33.43
N PHE A 3 55.66 -25.67 -32.55
CA PHE A 3 54.38 -26.33 -32.83
C PHE A 3 53.27 -25.28 -32.82
N ARG A 4 52.81 -24.90 -34.01
CA ARG A 4 51.59 -24.10 -34.16
C ARG A 4 50.41 -24.95 -33.70
N GLN A 5 49.90 -24.69 -32.50
CA GLN A 5 48.65 -25.29 -32.03
C GLN A 5 47.50 -24.79 -32.90
N GLN A 6 46.93 -25.69 -33.71
CA GLN A 6 45.73 -25.43 -34.48
C GLN A 6 44.57 -25.26 -33.49
N LEU A 7 44.10 -24.03 -33.32
CA LEU A 7 42.86 -23.74 -32.60
C LEU A 7 41.72 -24.39 -33.38
N ARG A 8 41.12 -25.44 -32.81
CA ARG A 8 39.95 -26.10 -33.41
C ARG A 8 38.77 -25.15 -33.38
N ALA A 9 38.21 -24.84 -34.55
CA ALA A 9 36.97 -24.09 -34.69
C ALA A 9 35.77 -25.00 -34.42
N PHE A 10 34.71 -24.44 -33.83
CA PHE A 10 33.45 -25.14 -33.60
C PHE A 10 32.72 -25.45 -34.92
N THR A 11 32.14 -26.64 -35.01
CA THR A 11 31.30 -27.06 -36.13
C THR A 11 29.85 -26.57 -35.97
N LEU A 12 29.11 -26.48 -37.08
CA LEU A 12 27.70 -26.11 -37.07
C LEU A 12 26.84 -27.06 -36.23
N ILE A 13 27.16 -28.37 -36.26
CA ILE A 13 26.41 -29.37 -35.50
C ILE A 13 26.66 -29.24 -33.99
N GLU A 14 27.88 -28.92 -33.57
CA GLU A 14 28.17 -28.66 -32.15
C GLU A 14 27.40 -27.44 -31.65
N LEU A 15 27.32 -26.37 -32.44
CA LEU A 15 26.52 -25.19 -32.10
C LEU A 15 25.02 -25.54 -31.97
N LEU A 16 24.49 -26.35 -32.89
CA LEU A 16 23.09 -26.79 -32.88
C LEU A 16 22.76 -27.60 -31.62
N VAL A 17 23.64 -28.51 -31.22
CA VAL A 17 23.48 -29.30 -30.00
C VAL A 17 23.52 -28.40 -28.77
N VAL A 18 24.43 -27.41 -28.72
CA VAL A 18 24.53 -26.48 -27.59
C VAL A 18 23.26 -25.65 -27.42
N ILE A 19 22.72 -25.06 -28.51
CA ILE A 19 21.46 -24.28 -28.41
C ILE A 19 20.27 -25.17 -28.05
N ALA A 20 20.25 -26.42 -28.49
CA ALA A 20 19.21 -27.38 -28.11
C ALA A 20 19.26 -27.69 -26.61
N ILE A 21 20.46 -27.92 -26.06
CA ILE A 21 20.66 -28.15 -24.62
C ILE A 21 20.25 -26.90 -23.82
N ILE A 22 20.66 -25.70 -24.24
CA ILE A 22 20.25 -24.44 -23.59
C ILE A 22 18.73 -24.29 -23.60
N GLY A 23 18.06 -24.60 -24.72
CA GLY A 23 16.60 -24.54 -24.83
C GLY A 23 15.90 -25.50 -23.88
N ILE A 24 16.37 -26.74 -23.77
CA ILE A 24 15.82 -27.75 -22.84
C ILE A 24 16.02 -27.29 -21.39
N LEU A 25 17.21 -26.81 -21.03
CA LEU A 25 17.49 -26.31 -19.70
C LEU A 25 16.63 -25.10 -19.34
N ALA A 26 16.48 -24.15 -20.28
CA ALA A 26 15.64 -22.96 -20.09
C ALA A 26 14.16 -23.34 -19.87
N ALA A 27 13.64 -24.32 -20.61
CA ALA A 27 12.26 -24.79 -20.47
C ALA A 27 11.99 -25.42 -19.09
N ILE A 28 12.96 -26.14 -18.53
CA ILE A 28 12.84 -26.74 -17.18
C ILE A 28 12.98 -25.68 -16.08
N VAL A 29 13.88 -24.70 -16.25
CA VAL A 29 14.14 -23.66 -15.25
C VAL A 29 13.02 -22.61 -15.18
N ALA A 30 12.41 -22.25 -16.32
CA ALA A 30 11.37 -21.21 -16.39
C ALA A 30 10.21 -21.33 -15.37
N PRO A 31 9.57 -22.51 -15.17
CA PRO A 31 8.51 -22.66 -14.16
C PRO A 31 9.02 -22.50 -12.72
N SER A 32 10.24 -22.94 -12.44
CA SER A 32 10.85 -22.81 -11.09
C SER A 32 11.09 -21.34 -10.72
N LEU A 33 11.51 -20.52 -11.69
CA LEU A 33 11.76 -19.09 -11.48
C LEU A 33 10.45 -18.32 -11.19
N SER A 34 9.34 -18.79 -11.75
CA SER A 34 8.00 -18.23 -11.49
C SER A 34 7.52 -18.51 -10.06
N GLN A 35 7.93 -19.63 -9.46
CA GLN A 35 7.62 -19.98 -8.07
C GLN A 35 8.39 -19.09 -7.08
N PHE A 36 9.67 -18.77 -7.36
CA PHE A 36 10.46 -17.87 -6.53
C PHE A 36 9.90 -16.44 -6.46
N LYS A 37 9.21 -15.97 -7.51
CA LYS A 37 8.52 -14.68 -7.50
C LYS A 37 7.26 -14.67 -6.62
N LYS A 38 6.68 -15.85 -6.32
CA LYS A 38 5.63 -16.02 -5.32
C LYS A 38 6.23 -16.17 -3.92
N GLY A 39 7.26 -15.40 -3.60
CA GLY A 39 7.74 -15.26 -2.23
C GLY A 39 6.56 -14.88 -1.33
N ASP A 40 6.58 -15.30 -0.06
CA ASP A 40 5.45 -15.21 0.86
C ASP A 40 4.93 -13.75 0.99
N THR A 41 3.89 -13.43 0.22
CA THR A 41 3.35 -12.08 0.05
C THR A 41 2.76 -11.56 1.35
N VAL A 42 2.26 -12.46 2.19
CA VAL A 42 1.77 -12.17 3.54
C VAL A 42 2.94 -11.78 4.45
N ALA A 43 4.06 -12.50 4.39
CA ALA A 43 5.25 -12.16 5.18
C ALA A 43 5.84 -10.80 4.74
N ALA A 44 5.88 -10.53 3.43
CA ALA A 44 6.32 -9.24 2.90
C ALA A 44 5.40 -8.09 3.34
N ALA A 45 4.07 -8.27 3.22
CA ALA A 45 3.09 -7.28 3.65
C ALA A 45 3.16 -7.04 5.17
N THR A 46 3.31 -8.10 5.96
CA THR A 46 3.46 -7.99 7.42
C THR A 46 4.72 -7.22 7.79
N SER A 47 5.86 -7.55 7.17
CA SER A 47 7.13 -6.83 7.38
C SER A 47 7.03 -5.36 6.99
N GLN A 48 6.35 -5.05 5.88
CA GLN A 48 6.08 -3.68 5.45
C GLN A 48 5.20 -2.93 6.46
N LEU A 49 4.14 -3.56 6.98
CA LEU A 49 3.27 -2.95 7.98
C LEU A 49 4.00 -2.70 9.30
N LEU A 50 4.85 -3.63 9.74
CA LEU A 50 5.70 -3.44 10.93
C LEU A 50 6.67 -2.27 10.75
N GLY A 51 7.32 -2.19 9.60
CA GLY A 51 8.15 -1.03 9.24
C GLY A 51 7.35 0.27 9.19
N GLY A 52 6.10 0.21 8.72
CA GLY A 52 5.20 1.36 8.68
C GLY A 52 4.80 1.85 10.07
N VAL A 53 4.49 0.95 11.01
CA VAL A 53 4.23 1.29 12.41
C VAL A 53 5.48 1.88 13.07
N ALA A 54 6.66 1.33 12.80
CA ALA A 54 7.92 1.89 13.30
C ALA A 54 8.15 3.32 12.77
N ARG A 55 7.85 3.57 11.50
CA ARG A 55 7.88 4.92 10.90
C ARG A 55 6.86 5.86 11.53
N ALA A 56 5.62 5.42 11.75
CA ALA A 56 4.59 6.22 12.45
C ALA A 56 5.08 6.65 13.83
N ARG A 57 5.73 5.74 14.57
CA ARG A 57 6.34 6.04 15.87
C ARG A 57 7.45 7.08 15.76
N GLN A 58 8.37 6.94 14.80
CA GLN A 58 9.43 7.92 14.58
C GLN A 58 8.87 9.31 14.26
N LEU A 59 7.82 9.37 13.43
CA LEU A 59 7.10 10.59 13.12
C LEU A 59 6.43 11.20 14.35
N ALA A 60 5.80 10.37 15.20
CA ALA A 60 5.17 10.81 16.45
C ALA A 60 6.18 11.43 17.43
N ILE A 61 7.34 10.78 17.59
CA ILE A 61 8.42 11.28 18.46
C ILE A 61 8.98 12.59 17.91
N SER A 62 9.29 12.64 16.62
CA SER A 62 9.89 13.82 15.97
C SER A 62 8.96 15.04 16.05
N GLN A 63 7.67 14.85 15.77
CA GLN A 63 6.70 15.95 15.77
C GLN A 63 6.01 16.19 17.11
N ARG A 64 6.31 15.39 18.14
CA ARG A 64 5.68 15.43 19.47
C ARG A 64 4.15 15.43 19.39
N THR A 65 3.61 14.61 18.49
CA THR A 65 2.16 14.48 18.28
C THR A 65 1.77 13.02 18.10
N THR A 66 0.49 12.72 18.30
CA THR A 66 -0.06 11.41 18.02
C THR A 66 -0.20 11.21 16.52
N VAL A 67 0.30 10.08 16.03
CA VAL A 67 0.27 9.70 14.62
C VAL A 67 -0.55 8.43 14.45
N PHE A 68 -1.53 8.50 13.57
CA PHE A 68 -2.43 7.42 13.22
C PHE A 68 -2.01 6.83 11.90
N MET A 69 -1.86 5.51 11.86
CA MET A 69 -1.77 4.77 10.61
C MET A 69 -3.20 4.43 10.18
N VAL A 70 -3.63 4.97 9.05
CA VAL A 70 -5.02 4.88 8.56
C VAL A 70 -5.04 4.11 7.26
N PHE A 71 -6.04 3.26 7.12
CA PHE A 71 -6.24 2.37 5.98
C PHE A 71 -7.49 2.75 5.19
N VAL A 72 -7.55 2.41 3.90
CA VAL A 72 -8.73 2.66 3.06
C VAL A 72 -9.73 1.49 3.18
N PRO A 73 -10.94 1.69 3.74
CA PRO A 73 -11.93 0.63 3.93
C PRO A 73 -12.74 0.32 2.66
N THR A 74 -13.42 -0.83 2.62
CA THR A 74 -14.31 -1.25 1.50
C THR A 74 -15.55 -0.37 1.31
N ASN A 75 -16.02 0.24 2.39
CA ASN A 75 -17.17 1.13 2.42
C ASN A 75 -16.70 2.59 2.47
N PHE A 76 -15.74 2.95 1.62
CA PHE A 76 -15.14 4.29 1.52
C PHE A 76 -16.19 5.41 1.51
N TRP A 77 -17.29 5.16 0.81
CA TRP A 77 -18.40 6.10 0.65
C TRP A 77 -19.38 6.08 1.82
N ALA A 78 -19.49 4.95 2.53
CA ALA A 78 -20.50 4.80 3.56
C ALA A 78 -20.22 5.74 4.73
N ASP A 79 -21.09 6.74 4.86
CA ASP A 79 -21.32 7.44 6.12
C ASP A 79 -21.71 6.41 7.18
N SER A 80 -20.79 6.03 8.06
CA SER A 80 -21.18 5.43 9.34
C SER A 80 -21.42 6.58 10.31
N PRO A 81 -22.62 6.70 10.94
CA PRO A 81 -23.64 5.66 11.10
C PRO A 81 -24.86 5.75 10.14
N TYR A 82 -24.88 6.65 9.15
CA TYR A 82 -26.06 6.85 8.28
C TYR A 82 -25.89 6.18 6.91
N SER A 83 -26.50 5.00 6.77
CA SER A 83 -26.71 4.32 5.49
C SER A 83 -27.51 5.20 4.53
N GLY A 84 -26.83 5.91 3.62
CA GLY A 84 -27.46 6.80 2.65
C GLY A 84 -26.44 7.37 1.65
N ASN A 85 -25.92 6.50 0.80
CA ASN A 85 -24.66 6.70 0.10
C ASN A 85 -24.78 7.47 -1.24
N ALA A 86 -25.22 8.72 -1.16
CA ALA A 86 -25.19 9.67 -2.29
C ALA A 86 -24.65 11.04 -1.89
N ALA A 87 -24.91 11.50 -0.65
CA ALA A 87 -24.66 12.89 -0.26
C ALA A 87 -23.18 13.32 -0.37
N ALA A 88 -22.22 12.46 -0.04
CA ALA A 88 -20.81 12.82 -0.12
C ALA A 88 -20.23 12.79 -1.52
N PHE A 89 -20.58 11.76 -2.31
CA PHE A 89 -20.23 11.73 -3.71
C PHE A 89 -20.82 12.94 -4.43
N THR A 90 -22.10 13.26 -4.18
CA THR A 90 -22.77 14.42 -4.76
C THR A 90 -22.16 15.75 -4.30
N ARG A 91 -21.83 15.93 -3.01
CA ARG A 91 -21.13 17.14 -2.52
C ARG A 91 -19.76 17.30 -3.17
N LEU A 92 -19.02 16.20 -3.32
CA LEU A 92 -17.68 16.22 -3.92
C LEU A 92 -17.71 16.42 -5.43
N SER A 93 -18.76 15.96 -6.13
CA SER A 93 -18.93 16.21 -7.56
C SER A 93 -19.05 17.69 -7.94
N GLY A 94 -19.36 18.56 -6.97
CA GLY A 94 -19.28 20.02 -7.12
C GLY A 94 -17.85 20.58 -7.11
N PHE A 95 -16.84 19.76 -6.80
CA PHE A 95 -15.42 20.13 -6.71
C PHE A 95 -14.55 19.19 -7.58
N PRO A 96 -14.43 19.45 -8.91
CA PRO A 96 -13.81 18.52 -9.85
C PRO A 96 -12.36 18.14 -9.51
N SER A 97 -11.58 19.08 -8.96
CA SER A 97 -10.20 18.85 -8.54
C SER A 97 -10.09 17.92 -7.33
N GLU A 98 -11.04 18.01 -6.40
CA GLU A 98 -11.08 17.13 -5.22
C GLU A 98 -11.61 15.74 -5.58
N LEU A 99 -12.54 15.65 -6.54
CA LEU A 99 -12.98 14.38 -7.11
C LEU A 99 -11.82 13.61 -7.76
N ALA A 100 -10.96 14.29 -8.51
CA ALA A 100 -9.80 13.67 -9.14
C ALA A 100 -8.81 13.10 -8.10
N ARG A 101 -8.48 13.88 -7.06
CA ARG A 101 -7.59 13.44 -5.98
C ARG A 101 -8.14 12.27 -5.19
N MET A 102 -9.45 12.21 -5.05
CA MET A 102 -10.11 11.12 -4.36
C MET A 102 -10.06 9.81 -5.15
N THR A 103 -10.22 9.84 -6.48
CA THR A 103 -10.09 8.63 -7.31
C THR A 103 -8.77 7.91 -7.05
N ASN A 104 -7.68 8.68 -6.87
CA ASN A 104 -6.35 8.13 -6.56
C ASN A 104 -6.29 7.39 -5.21
N ILE A 105 -7.16 7.70 -4.25
CA ILE A 105 -7.26 6.97 -2.97
C ILE A 105 -8.17 5.76 -3.10
N LEU A 106 -9.25 5.88 -3.89
CA LEU A 106 -10.19 4.78 -4.10
C LEU A 106 -9.49 3.56 -4.70
N GLU A 107 -8.53 3.76 -5.59
CA GLU A 107 -7.67 2.70 -6.13
C GLU A 107 -6.87 1.95 -5.06
N LYS A 108 -6.62 2.60 -3.92
CA LYS A 108 -5.86 2.04 -2.79
C LYS A 108 -6.78 1.36 -1.77
N GLN A 109 -8.03 1.09 -2.13
CA GLN A 109 -8.95 0.35 -1.27
C GLN A 109 -8.40 -1.04 -0.91
N LEU A 110 -8.52 -1.44 0.36
CA LEU A 110 -8.00 -2.70 0.92
C LEU A 110 -6.47 -2.86 0.94
N THR A 111 -5.73 -2.06 0.20
CA THR A 111 -4.27 -2.21 0.03
C THR A 111 -3.50 -0.99 0.51
N GLY A 112 -4.17 0.14 0.68
CA GLY A 112 -3.59 1.43 0.97
C GLY A 112 -3.55 1.78 2.45
N TYR A 113 -2.48 2.45 2.85
CA TYR A 113 -2.37 3.11 4.14
C TYR A 113 -1.61 4.43 4.07
N THR A 114 -1.83 5.30 5.05
CA THR A 114 -1.11 6.56 5.22
C THR A 114 -0.96 6.92 6.70
N TYR A 115 -0.22 7.99 6.97
CA TYR A 115 -0.03 8.53 8.31
C TYR A 115 -0.74 9.87 8.46
N LEU A 116 -1.50 10.01 9.53
CA LEU A 116 -2.31 11.18 9.84
C LEU A 116 -2.03 11.65 11.27
N SER A 117 -2.07 12.97 11.48
CA SER A 117 -2.17 13.51 12.83
C SER A 117 -3.42 14.37 12.96
N LEU A 118 -4.06 14.31 14.13
CA LEU A 118 -5.25 15.08 14.46
C LEU A 118 -4.92 16.43 15.11
N ARG A 119 -3.65 16.68 15.43
CA ARG A 119 -3.18 17.91 16.08
C ARG A 119 -1.70 18.16 15.83
N SER A 120 -1.30 19.42 15.87
CA SER A 120 0.10 19.84 15.89
C SER A 120 0.47 20.42 17.26
N VAL A 121 1.76 20.52 17.52
CA VAL A 121 2.27 21.32 18.63
C VAL A 121 1.81 22.78 18.45
N GLY A 122 1.27 23.38 19.52
CA GLY A 122 0.74 24.74 19.50
C GLY A 122 -0.75 24.87 19.16
N ASP A 123 -1.43 23.78 18.74
CA ASP A 123 -2.87 23.81 18.52
C ASP A 123 -3.63 24.03 19.84
N GLN A 124 -4.66 24.90 19.79
CA GLN A 124 -5.49 25.19 20.96
C GLN A 124 -6.38 23.98 21.32
N PRO A 125 -6.68 23.78 22.61
CA PRO A 125 -7.65 22.76 23.04
C PRO A 125 -9.00 22.94 22.31
N GLY A 126 -9.50 21.87 21.68
CA GLY A 126 -10.76 21.88 20.93
C GLY A 126 -10.64 22.30 19.46
N ASN A 127 -9.50 22.86 19.03
CA ASN A 127 -9.27 23.27 17.64
C ASN A 127 -7.98 22.64 17.09
N GLY A 128 -8.04 21.35 16.75
CA GLY A 128 -6.91 20.60 16.18
C GLY A 128 -6.83 20.74 14.66
N SER A 129 -5.60 20.89 14.15
CA SER A 129 -5.30 20.82 12.72
C SER A 129 -5.04 19.38 12.29
N LEU A 130 -5.91 18.84 11.43
CA LEU A 130 -5.74 17.50 10.87
C LEU A 130 -4.85 17.58 9.62
N ARG A 131 -3.80 16.76 9.54
CA ARG A 131 -2.89 16.74 8.38
C ARG A 131 -2.32 15.35 8.08
N TYR A 132 -2.03 15.10 6.80
CA TYR A 132 -1.20 13.96 6.40
C TYR A 132 0.25 14.20 6.79
N MET A 133 0.90 13.13 7.23
CA MET A 133 2.30 13.11 7.65
C MET A 133 3.19 12.32 6.70
N GLY A 134 2.59 11.74 5.67
CA GLY A 134 3.29 10.95 4.68
C GLY A 134 2.41 10.74 3.45
N LYS A 135 3.08 10.23 2.42
CA LYS A 135 2.44 9.81 1.19
C LYS A 135 1.60 8.55 1.38
N TRP A 136 0.60 8.34 0.53
CA TRP A 136 -0.14 7.07 0.54
C TRP A 136 0.76 5.94 0.06
N GLN A 137 0.77 4.84 0.80
CA GLN A 137 1.55 3.65 0.50
C GLN A 137 0.60 2.50 0.20
N THR A 138 0.98 1.62 -0.72
CA THR A 138 0.25 0.39 -1.04
C THR A 138 1.01 -0.82 -0.52
N LEU A 139 0.29 -1.86 -0.12
CA LEU A 139 0.84 -3.17 0.18
C LEU A 139 1.48 -3.79 -1.08
N PRO A 140 2.36 -4.80 -0.92
CA PRO A 140 2.99 -5.49 -2.05
C PRO A 140 1.93 -6.12 -2.95
N ASP A 141 2.27 -6.30 -4.23
CA ASP A 141 1.38 -6.92 -5.20
C ASP A 141 0.85 -8.25 -4.68
N SER A 142 -0.47 -8.47 -4.83
CA SER A 142 -1.27 -9.59 -4.31
C SER A 142 -1.54 -9.65 -2.79
N ALA A 143 -1.07 -8.68 -2.00
CA ALA A 143 -1.46 -8.55 -0.60
C ALA A 143 -2.63 -7.57 -0.42
N PHE A 144 -3.61 -7.95 0.41
CA PHE A 144 -4.74 -7.09 0.77
C PHE A 144 -5.14 -7.30 2.24
N ILE A 145 -5.77 -6.27 2.81
CA ILE A 145 -6.37 -6.34 4.13
C ILE A 145 -7.77 -6.89 3.97
N ALA A 146 -8.08 -7.97 4.68
CA ALA A 146 -9.39 -8.58 4.57
C ALA A 146 -10.52 -7.60 4.97
N PRO A 147 -11.64 -7.51 4.23
CA PRO A 147 -12.72 -6.55 4.49
C PRO A 147 -13.25 -6.56 5.93
N TRP A 148 -13.34 -7.74 6.55
CA TRP A 148 -13.82 -7.90 7.93
C TRP A 148 -12.85 -7.38 9.00
N LYS A 149 -11.62 -6.98 8.63
CA LYS A 149 -10.69 -6.29 9.54
C LYS A 149 -11.03 -4.80 9.70
N PHE A 150 -11.91 -4.26 8.84
CA PHE A 150 -12.38 -2.88 8.91
C PHE A 150 -13.68 -2.71 9.68
N SER A 151 -14.37 -3.80 10.03
CA SER A 151 -15.57 -3.71 10.86
C SER A 151 -15.18 -3.56 12.33
N LEU A 152 -15.66 -2.48 12.95
CA LEU A 152 -15.64 -2.34 14.40
C LEU A 152 -16.61 -3.39 14.97
N ARG A 153 -16.11 -4.53 15.45
CA ARG A 153 -16.91 -5.36 16.36
C ARG A 153 -17.06 -4.60 17.67
N SER A 154 -18.30 -4.28 18.03
CA SER A 154 -18.68 -3.55 19.24
C SER A 154 -18.13 -4.14 20.55
N ASP A 155 -17.67 -5.39 20.53
CA ASP A 155 -17.30 -6.15 21.74
C ASP A 155 -15.79 -6.22 22.03
N GLN A 156 -14.93 -5.58 21.23
CA GLN A 156 -13.47 -5.64 21.42
C GLN A 156 -12.95 -4.38 22.14
N THR A 157 -13.18 -4.30 23.45
CA THR A 157 -12.75 -3.22 24.35
C THR A 157 -11.25 -3.16 24.65
N ASN A 158 -10.38 -3.93 23.97
CA ASN A 158 -9.01 -4.18 24.48
C ASN A 158 -7.82 -3.98 23.55
N PHE A 159 -7.95 -3.47 22.32
CA PHE A 159 -6.75 -3.12 21.55
C PHE A 159 -6.89 -1.81 20.78
N VAL A 160 -6.05 -0.84 21.20
CA VAL A 160 -5.84 0.50 20.61
C VAL A 160 -7.02 1.45 20.81
N GLN A 161 -6.78 2.55 21.52
CA GLN A 161 -7.69 3.69 21.57
C GLN A 161 -8.09 4.09 20.14
N SER A 162 -9.32 3.72 19.74
CA SER A 162 -9.83 4.02 18.41
C SER A 162 -10.28 5.47 18.41
N HIS A 163 -9.50 6.33 17.75
CA HIS A 163 -9.97 7.67 17.45
C HIS A 163 -10.80 7.60 16.17
N PRO A 164 -12.09 7.97 16.20
CA PRO A 164 -12.90 8.00 14.99
C PRO A 164 -12.36 9.09 14.07
N VAL A 165 -11.55 8.68 13.09
CA VAL A 165 -11.26 9.51 11.93
C VAL A 165 -12.47 9.36 11.02
N THR A 166 -13.36 10.35 11.08
CA THR A 166 -14.58 10.33 10.28
C THR A 166 -14.24 10.38 8.79
N GLY A 167 -15.10 9.79 7.96
CA GLY A 167 -14.94 9.87 6.51
C GLY A 167 -14.89 11.32 6.01
N PHE A 168 -14.37 11.49 4.80
CA PHE A 168 -14.10 12.80 4.17
C PHE A 168 -15.30 13.75 4.16
N GLN A 169 -16.52 13.20 4.13
CA GLN A 169 -17.77 13.96 4.14
C GLN A 169 -18.11 14.64 5.48
N LEU A 170 -17.53 14.16 6.57
CA LEU A 170 -17.73 14.66 7.93
C LEU A 170 -16.53 15.48 8.42
N SER A 171 -15.33 15.21 7.89
CA SER A 171 -14.14 15.99 8.20
C SER A 171 -14.04 17.25 7.34
N ARG A 172 -14.50 18.40 7.85
CA ARG A 172 -14.42 19.69 7.14
C ARG A 172 -12.99 20.16 6.78
N ASN A 173 -11.97 19.56 7.39
CA ASN A 173 -10.58 20.05 7.34
C ASN A 173 -9.57 19.02 6.81
N LEU A 174 -10.01 17.87 6.27
CA LEU A 174 -9.09 16.88 5.70
C LEU A 174 -9.10 16.97 4.16
N PRO A 175 -8.12 17.66 3.54
CA PRO A 175 -8.05 17.72 2.08
C PRO A 175 -7.78 16.32 1.51
N PHE A 176 -8.15 16.07 0.26
CA PHE A 176 -7.62 14.89 -0.42
C PHE A 176 -6.13 15.11 -0.74
N PRO A 177 -5.27 14.09 -0.59
CA PRO A 177 -3.87 14.14 -1.02
C PRO A 177 -3.80 14.53 -2.49
N SER A 178 -2.86 15.40 -2.84
CA SER A 178 -2.66 15.86 -4.22
C SER A 178 -1.74 14.95 -5.04
N GLU A 179 -1.54 13.70 -4.61
CA GLU A 179 -0.70 12.72 -5.30
C GLU A 179 -1.28 12.32 -6.66
#